data_AF-A0AAW5BZL7-F1
#
_entry.id   AF-A0AAW5BZL7-F1
#
_cell.length_a   1.000
_cell.length_b   1.000
_cell.length_c   1.000
_cell.angle_alpha   90.00
_cell.angle_beta   90.00
_cell.angle_gamma   90.00
#
_symmetry.space_group_name_H-M   'P 1'
#
loop_
_entity.id
_entity.type
_entity.pdbx_description
1 polymer ?
#
loop_
_entity_poly.entity_id
_entity_poly.type
_entity_poly.pdbx_seq_one_letter_code
_entity_poly.pdbx_strand_id
1 'polypeptide(L)'
;MVTKIGLNDVKQSFNSKAGIATVSGTKDGIQHTITLTKQLHGVIQTTAQFAVNMGRDALIAQAKDLSKQGYKQQQIALMLGVSQATISKYLRK
;
A
#
# COMPACT_ATOMS: atom_id res chain seq x y z
N MET A 1 16.71 5.36 -23.68
CA MET A 1 15.45 4.72 -23.26
C MET A 1 15.29 4.92 -21.77
N VAL A 2 14.27 5.66 -21.33
CA VAL A 2 13.90 5.66 -19.91
C VAL A 2 13.23 4.31 -19.69
N THR A 3 13.87 3.40 -18.95
CA THR A 3 13.24 2.17 -18.49
C THR A 3 12.02 2.58 -17.68
N LYS A 4 10.84 2.53 -18.30
CA LYS A 4 9.57 2.54 -17.57
C LYS A 4 9.76 1.48 -16.50
N ILE A 5 9.68 1.84 -15.22
CA ILE A 5 9.91 0.93 -14.08
C ILE A 5 8.94 -0.28 -14.14
N GLY A 6 8.01 -0.28 -15.10
CA GLY A 6 7.32 -1.47 -15.59
C GLY A 6 6.24 -1.92 -14.62
N LEU A 7 5.72 -0.97 -13.84
CA LEU A 7 4.54 -1.15 -13.02
C LEU A 7 3.31 -0.90 -13.88
N ASN A 8 2.36 -1.81 -13.77
CA ASN A 8 1.00 -1.70 -14.27
C ASN A 8 0.11 -1.06 -13.19
N ASP A 9 -1.05 -0.54 -13.60
CA ASP A 9 -2.08 0.00 -12.71
C ASP A 9 -1.56 0.97 -11.65
N VAL A 10 -0.63 1.84 -12.06
CA VAL A 10 0.05 2.75 -11.14
C VAL A 10 -0.94 3.72 -10.52
N LYS A 11 -1.02 3.69 -9.19
CA LYS A 11 -1.77 4.64 -8.37
C LYS A 11 -0.78 5.51 -7.60
N GLN A 12 -1.08 6.80 -7.56
CA GLN A 12 -0.32 7.76 -6.78
C GLN A 12 -1.25 8.53 -5.88
N SER A 13 -0.78 8.84 -4.67
CA SER A 13 -1.49 9.70 -3.74
C SER A 13 -0.52 10.67 -3.08
N PHE A 14 -1.01 11.87 -2.82
CA PHE A 14 -0.26 12.90 -2.12
C PHE A 14 -1.16 13.58 -1.10
N ASN A 15 -0.73 13.58 0.15
CA ASN A 15 -1.36 14.27 1.25
C ASN A 15 -0.38 15.31 1.79
N SER A 16 -0.49 16.54 1.26
CA SER A 16 0.38 17.66 1.64
C SER A 16 0.27 18.03 3.12
N LYS A 17 -0.93 17.93 3.70
CA LYS A 17 -1.17 18.22 5.13
C LYS A 17 -0.42 17.26 6.05
N ALA A 18 -0.38 15.98 5.69
CA ALA A 18 0.35 14.96 6.44
C ALA A 18 1.81 14.80 5.98
N GLY A 19 2.23 15.45 4.89
CA GLY A 19 3.55 15.27 4.30
C GLY A 19 3.80 13.87 3.75
N ILE A 20 2.76 13.18 3.24
CA ILE A 20 2.84 11.80 2.77
C ILE A 20 2.66 11.74 1.25
N ALA A 21 3.55 11.03 0.56
CA ALA A 21 3.41 10.66 -0.85
C ALA A 21 3.47 9.14 -0.98
N THR A 22 2.57 8.54 -1.76
CA THR A 22 2.58 7.10 -2.02
C THR A 22 2.47 6.83 -3.51
N VAL A 23 3.26 5.88 -4.00
CA VAL A 23 3.13 5.31 -5.34
C VAL A 23 2.98 3.81 -5.18
N SER A 24 1.97 3.23 -5.82
CA SER A 24 1.78 1.78 -5.87
C SER A 24 1.47 1.33 -7.28
N GLY A 25 1.80 0.08 -7.60
CA GLY A 25 1.53 -0.51 -8.90
C GLY A 25 1.89 -1.99 -8.89
N THR A 26 1.45 -2.72 -9.91
CA THR A 26 1.62 -4.18 -9.97
C THR A 26 2.66 -4.56 -11.01
N LYS A 27 3.42 -5.61 -10.76
CA LYS A 27 4.35 -6.21 -11.73
C LYS A 27 4.53 -7.68 -11.38
N ASP A 28 4.46 -8.56 -12.39
CA ASP A 28 4.74 -9.99 -12.24
C ASP A 28 3.92 -10.66 -11.09
N GLY A 29 2.66 -10.25 -10.93
CA GLY A 29 1.77 -10.76 -9.89
C GLY A 29 2.03 -10.21 -8.48
N ILE A 30 2.90 -9.20 -8.33
CA ILE A 30 3.23 -8.53 -7.08
C ILE A 30 2.75 -7.08 -7.10
N GLN A 31 2.07 -6.67 -6.03
CA GLN A 31 1.75 -5.30 -5.70
C GLN A 31 2.97 -4.66 -5.02
N HIS A 32 3.57 -3.67 -5.67
CA HIS A 32 4.62 -2.84 -5.11
C HIS A 32 3.99 -1.54 -4.59
N THR A 33 4.44 -1.09 -3.41
CA THR A 33 4.04 0.20 -2.83
C THR A 33 5.26 0.87 -2.20
N ILE A 34 5.46 2.15 -2.51
CA ILE A 34 6.47 3.02 -1.91
C ILE A 34 5.73 4.19 -1.27
N THR A 35 5.97 4.42 0.02
CA THR A 35 5.44 5.59 0.73
C THR A 35 6.59 6.42 1.27
N LEU A 36 6.59 7.71 0.97
CA LEU A 36 7.48 8.72 1.49
C LEU A 36 6.71 9.53 2.53
N THR A 37 7.26 9.62 3.74
CA THR A 37 6.69 10.41 4.84
C THR A 37 7.70 11.46 5.26
N LYS A 38 7.35 12.74 5.08
CA LYS A 38 8.16 13.87 5.52
C LYS A 38 8.32 13.84 7.04
N GLN A 39 9.53 14.12 7.50
CA GLN A 39 9.92 14.31 8.88
C GLN A 39 10.52 15.71 9.06
N LEU A 40 10.72 16.14 10.31
CA LEU A 40 11.23 17.48 10.64
C LEU A 40 12.55 17.80 9.92
N HIS A 41 13.43 16.82 9.79
CA HIS A 41 14.76 16.95 9.17
C HIS A 41 15.05 15.88 8.13
N GLY A 42 14.03 15.29 7.52
CA GLY A 42 14.26 14.23 6.55
C GLY A 42 12.98 13.62 5.98
N VAL A 43 13.13 12.41 5.43
CA VAL A 43 12.04 11.63 4.86
C VAL A 43 12.24 10.17 5.27
N ILE A 44 11.17 9.52 5.70
CA ILE A 44 11.14 8.06 5.86
C ILE A 44 10.56 7.47 4.57
N GLN A 45 11.26 6.51 3.99
CA GLN A 45 10.76 5.71 2.87
C GLN A 45 10.37 4.33 3.37
N THR A 46 9.13 3.94 3.12
CA THR A 46 8.60 2.60 3.38
C THR A 46 8.31 1.91 2.06
N THR A 47 8.86 0.72 1.87
CA THR A 47 8.61 -0.13 0.70
C THR A 47 7.86 -1.38 1.13
N ALA A 48 6.79 -1.72 0.42
CA ALA A 48 6.01 -2.91 0.67
C ALA A 48 5.76 -3.67 -0.64
N GLN A 49 5.77 -5.00 -0.56
CA GLN A 49 5.57 -5.90 -1.69
C GLN A 49 4.68 -7.06 -1.25
N PHE A 50 3.59 -7.29 -1.96
CA PHE A 50 2.63 -8.35 -1.63
C PHE A 50 2.10 -9.02 -2.89
N ALA A 51 1.70 -10.29 -2.82
CA ALA A 51 1.11 -10.98 -3.96
C ALA A 51 -0.29 -10.41 -4.32
N VAL A 52 -0.57 -10.16 -5.60
CA VAL A 52 -1.87 -9.60 -6.05
C VAL A 52 -3.00 -10.63 -5.88
N ASN A 53 -2.70 -11.92 -6.07
CA ASN A 53 -3.68 -13.01 -6.05
C ASN A 53 -3.68 -13.76 -4.71
N MET A 54 -3.59 -13.03 -3.59
CA MET A 54 -3.74 -13.65 -2.27
C MET A 54 -5.15 -14.23 -2.12
N GLY A 55 -5.24 -15.45 -1.58
CA GLY A 55 -6.50 -16.02 -1.14
C GLY A 55 -7.17 -15.13 -0.09
N ARG A 56 -8.50 -15.17 -0.01
CA ARG A 56 -9.27 -14.29 0.88
C ARG A 56 -8.80 -14.32 2.34
N ASP A 57 -8.53 -15.51 2.89
CA ASP A 57 -8.12 -15.65 4.29
C ASP A 57 -6.71 -15.08 4.53
N ALA A 58 -5.79 -15.27 3.58
CA ALA A 58 -4.47 -14.66 3.62
C ALA A 58 -4.56 -13.13 3.57
N LEU A 59 -5.45 -12.59 2.72
CA LEU A 59 -5.66 -11.14 2.61
C LEU A 59 -6.24 -10.57 3.92
N ILE A 60 -7.18 -11.27 4.55
CA ILE A 60 -7.73 -10.90 5.87
C ILE A 60 -6.64 -10.93 6.94
N ALA A 61 -5.86 -12.01 7.00
CA ALA A 61 -4.77 -12.15 7.96
C ALA A 61 -3.74 -11.03 7.81
N GLN A 62 -3.32 -10.74 6.58
CA GLN A 62 -2.36 -9.67 6.28
C GLN A 62 -2.93 -8.28 6.59
N ALA A 63 -4.19 -8.02 6.27
CA ALA A 63 -4.85 -6.77 6.60
C ALA A 63 -4.91 -6.55 8.12
N LYS A 64 -5.23 -7.59 8.89
CA LYS A 64 -5.26 -7.55 10.36
C LYS A 64 -3.86 -7.33 10.94
N ASP A 65 -2.84 -8.00 10.40
CA ASP A 65 -1.46 -7.81 10.82
C ASP A 65 -0.97 -6.37 10.59
N LEU A 66 -1.17 -5.82 9.38
CA LEU A 66 -0.83 -4.43 9.08
C LEU A 66 -1.61 -3.43 9.94
N SER A 67 -2.88 -3.72 10.25
CA SER A 67 -3.65 -2.89 11.17
C SER A 67 -3.06 -2.90 12.58
N LYS A 68 -2.52 -4.03 13.07
CA LYS A 68 -1.85 -4.11 14.38
C LYS A 68 -0.52 -3.35 14.39
N GLN A 69 0.16 -3.28 13.26
CA GLN A 69 1.37 -2.46 13.08
C GLN A 69 1.07 -0.94 13.03
N GLY A 70 -0.20 -0.53 13.07
CA GLY A 70 -0.62 0.87 13.12
C GLY A 70 -0.93 1.51 11.76
N TYR A 71 -0.92 0.73 10.67
CA TYR A 71 -1.29 1.26 9.35
C TYR A 71 -2.78 1.58 9.25
N LYS A 72 -3.11 2.70 8.60
CA LYS A 72 -4.50 3.09 8.35
C LYS A 72 -5.11 2.26 7.23
N GLN A 73 -6.44 2.10 7.23
CA GLN A 73 -7.17 1.30 6.23
C GLN A 73 -6.86 1.70 4.78
N GLN A 74 -6.73 2.99 4.50
CA GLN A 74 -6.38 3.48 3.17
C GLN A 74 -4.96 3.07 2.76
N GLN A 75 -3.99 3.07 3.69
CA GLN A 75 -2.63 2.63 3.43
C GLN A 75 -2.58 1.13 3.17
N ILE A 76 -3.28 0.36 4.00
CA ILE A 76 -3.42 -1.10 3.82
C ILE A 76 -4.06 -1.43 2.47
N ALA A 77 -5.09 -0.69 2.07
CA ALA A 77 -5.75 -0.88 0.78
C ALA A 77 -4.79 -0.68 -0.40
N LEU A 78 -3.97 0.38 -0.34
CA LEU A 78 -2.93 0.65 -1.34
C LEU A 78 -1.85 -0.45 -1.36
N MET A 79 -1.39 -0.88 -0.18
CA MET A 79 -0.36 -1.92 -0.02
C MET A 79 -0.81 -3.29 -0.54
N LEU A 80 -2.06 -3.66 -0.27
CA LEU A 80 -2.62 -4.96 -0.67
C LEU A 80 -3.32 -4.93 -2.04
N GLY A 81 -3.34 -3.77 -2.71
CA GLY A 81 -3.93 -3.65 -4.05
C GLY A 81 -5.45 -3.77 -4.10
N VAL A 82 -6.16 -3.56 -2.98
CA VAL A 82 -7.62 -3.71 -2.87
C VAL A 82 -8.32 -2.39 -2.53
N SER A 83 -9.65 -2.38 -2.55
CA SER A 83 -10.42 -1.19 -2.16
C SER A 83 -10.39 -0.96 -0.65
N GLN A 84 -10.49 0.29 -0.20
CA GLN A 84 -10.61 0.59 1.24
C GLN A 84 -11.89 0.02 1.85
N ALA A 85 -12.98 -0.11 1.07
CA ALA A 85 -14.20 -0.78 1.51
C ALA A 85 -13.95 -2.29 1.81
N THR A 86 -13.13 -2.95 1.00
CA THR A 86 -12.70 -4.34 1.21
C THR A 86 -11.93 -4.47 2.53
N ILE A 87 -10.97 -3.57 2.78
CA ILE A 87 -10.22 -3.54 4.05
C ILE A 87 -11.15 -3.25 5.23
N SER A 88 -12.07 -2.29 5.09
CA SER A 88 -13.07 -2.00 6.12
C SER A 88 -13.89 -3.24 6.48
N LYS A 89 -14.31 -4.01 5.48
CA LYS A 89 -15.03 -5.28 5.68
C LYS A 89 -14.17 -6.32 6.42
N TYR A 90 -12.89 -6.44 6.09
CA TYR A 90 -12.00 -7.45 6.68
C TYR A 90 -11.52 -7.13 8.09
N LEU A 91 -11.51 -5.84 8.44
CA LEU A 91 -11.16 -5.37 9.78
C LEU A 91 -12.36 -5.25 10.72
N ARG A 92 -13.60 -5.43 10.23
CA ARG A 92 -14.76 -5.59 11.10
C ARG A 92 -14.64 -6.92 11.85
N LYS A 93 -15.02 -6.89 13.14
CA LYS A 93 -14.99 -8.03 14.05
C LYS A 93 -15.84 -9.19 13.51
#